data_AF-A0A3D4QCZ8-F1
#
_entry.id   AF-A0A3D4QCZ8-F1
#
_cell.length_a   1.000
_cell.length_b   1.000
_cell.length_c   1.000
_cell.angle_alpha   90.00
_cell.angle_beta   90.00
_cell.angle_gamma   90.00
#
_symmetry.space_group_name_H-M   'P 1'
#
loop_
_entity.id
_entity.type
_entity.pdbx_description
1 polymer ?
#
loop_
_entity_poly.entity_id
_entity_poly.type
_entity_poly.pdbx_seq_one_letter_code
_entity_poly.pdbx_strand_id
1 'polypeptide(L)'
;SAIYAGGAGTANARVAETLKVVRDEWAKLAKDGVTEAELTAAKQYLTGSFPLRFTATERIAAMLVGMQTEDLGIDYLDKRNSYIEAVTLDDIRRVARKLLHPDDLTIVVVGEPKDVKPTP
;
A
#
# COMPACT_ATOMS: atom_id res chain seq x y z
N SER A 1 9.69 6.09 -10.66
CA SER A 1 8.63 6.87 -9.99
C SER A 1 7.60 5.89 -9.48
N ALA A 2 7.12 6.04 -8.24
CA ALA A 2 6.04 5.22 -7.70
C ALA A 2 4.81 6.13 -7.51
N ILE A 3 3.64 5.68 -7.97
CA ILE A 3 2.38 6.39 -7.75
C ILE A 3 1.67 5.66 -6.60
N TYR A 4 1.39 6.39 -5.53
CA TYR A 4 0.52 5.93 -4.46
C TYR A 4 -0.83 6.62 -4.60
N ALA A 5 -1.89 5.83 -4.72
CA ALA A 5 -3.24 6.31 -4.83
C ALA A 5 -4.14 5.56 -3.86
N GLY A 6 -5.13 6.26 -3.33
CA GLY A 6 -6.13 5.71 -2.42
C GLY A 6 -7.41 6.54 -2.54
N GLY A 7 -8.49 6.03 -1.96
CA GLY A 7 -9.77 6.71 -1.94
C GLY A 7 -10.57 6.30 -0.71
N ALA A 8 -11.41 7.22 -0.25
CA ALA A 8 -12.37 6.98 0.83
C ALA A 8 -13.70 7.63 0.47
N GLY A 9 -14.81 6.95 0.77
CA GLY A 9 -16.15 7.50 0.68
C GLY A 9 -16.69 7.79 2.07
N THR A 10 -17.01 9.06 2.36
CA THR A 10 -17.49 9.50 3.68
C THR A 10 -18.61 10.53 3.55
N ALA A 11 -19.44 10.68 4.59
CA ALA A 11 -20.44 11.76 4.63
C ALA A 11 -19.77 13.14 4.52
N ASN A 12 -20.43 14.10 3.85
CA ASN A 12 -19.94 15.47 3.65
C ASN A 12 -19.46 16.16 4.94
N ALA A 13 -20.13 15.90 6.08
CA ALA A 13 -19.78 16.47 7.38
C ALA A 13 -18.49 15.88 7.99
N ARG A 14 -17.98 14.75 7.50
CA ARG A 14 -16.77 14.06 8.02
C ARG A 14 -15.57 14.15 7.10
N VAL A 15 -15.67 14.89 6.00
CA VAL A 15 -14.56 14.98 5.03
C VAL A 15 -13.34 15.60 5.70
N ALA A 16 -13.48 16.71 6.43
CA ALA A 16 -12.35 17.35 7.12
C ALA A 16 -11.63 16.39 8.09
N GLU A 17 -12.38 15.62 8.88
CA GLU A 17 -11.85 14.60 9.78
C GLU A 17 -11.10 13.50 9.01
N THR A 18 -11.69 13.02 7.93
CA THR A 18 -11.09 11.97 7.07
C THR A 18 -9.77 12.43 6.48
N LEU A 19 -9.71 13.66 5.95
CA LEU A 19 -8.49 14.23 5.40
C LEU A 19 -7.41 14.37 6.47
N LYS A 20 -7.78 14.78 7.69
CA LYS A 20 -6.86 14.88 8.81
C LYS A 20 -6.28 13.50 9.17
N VAL A 21 -7.14 12.50 9.37
CA VAL A 21 -6.71 11.14 9.74
C VAL A 21 -5.77 10.55 8.68
N VAL A 22 -6.08 10.72 7.39
CA VAL A 22 -5.23 10.23 6.30
C VAL A 22 -3.84 10.89 6.34
N ARG A 23 -3.79 12.22 6.51
CA ARG A 23 -2.50 12.95 6.60
C ARG A 23 -1.70 12.54 7.84
N ASP A 24 -2.38 12.40 8.99
CA ASP A 24 -1.75 12.01 10.25
C ASP A 24 -1.14 10.61 10.16
N GLU A 25 -1.87 9.63 9.64
CA GLU A 25 -1.35 8.27 9.48
C GLU A 25 -0.22 8.21 8.44
N TRP A 26 -0.29 9.00 7.37
CA TRP A 26 0.80 9.10 6.41
C TRP A 26 2.09 9.67 7.05
N ALA A 27 1.95 10.73 7.84
CA ALA A 27 3.07 11.35 8.55
C ALA A 27 3.64 10.42 9.63
N LYS A 28 2.78 9.72 10.37
CA LYS A 28 3.16 8.72 11.37
C LYS A 28 3.94 7.57 10.73
N LEU A 29 3.46 7.02 9.62
CA LEU A 29 4.15 5.94 8.92
C LEU A 29 5.50 6.39 8.35
N ALA A 30 5.58 7.62 7.84
CA ALA A 30 6.84 8.20 7.37
C ALA A 30 7.88 8.39 8.49
N LYS A 31 7.42 8.79 9.67
CA LYS A 31 8.27 9.11 10.82
C LYS A 31 8.64 7.88 11.65
N ASP A 32 7.63 7.14 12.11
CA ASP A 32 7.76 6.10 13.13
C ASP A 32 7.85 4.70 12.50
N GLY A 33 7.39 4.55 11.25
CA GLY A 33 7.30 3.27 10.56
C GLY A 33 6.14 2.41 11.07
N VAL A 34 6.28 1.09 10.90
CA VAL A 34 5.31 0.10 11.41
C VAL A 34 5.87 -0.60 12.64
N THR A 35 4.97 -1.21 13.40
CA THR A 35 5.30 -2.10 14.52
C THR A 35 5.68 -3.50 14.03
N GLU A 36 6.35 -4.26 14.89
CA GLU A 36 6.68 -5.67 14.60
C GLU A 36 5.44 -6.56 14.44
N ALA A 37 4.39 -6.26 15.21
CA ALA A 37 3.10 -6.94 15.11
C ALA A 37 2.43 -6.69 13.75
N GLU A 38 2.43 -5.45 13.26
CA GLU A 38 1.91 -5.10 11.93
C GLU A 38 2.74 -5.76 10.82
N LEU A 39 4.07 -5.79 10.93
CA LEU A 39 4.93 -6.49 9.97
C LEU A 39 4.61 -7.99 9.94
N THR A 40 4.49 -8.61 11.11
CA THR A 40 4.17 -10.04 11.24
C THR A 40 2.81 -10.35 10.62
N ALA A 41 1.78 -9.56 10.96
CA ALA A 41 0.44 -9.73 10.40
C ALA A 41 0.42 -9.55 8.88
N ALA A 42 1.14 -8.55 8.36
CA ALA A 42 1.24 -8.32 6.92
C ALA A 42 1.93 -9.47 6.19
N LYS A 43 3.04 -10.00 6.73
CA LYS A 43 3.74 -11.16 6.16
C LYS A 43 2.82 -12.39 6.10
N GLN A 44 2.20 -12.73 7.23
CA GLN A 44 1.25 -13.86 7.31
C GLN A 44 0.10 -13.72 6.32
N TYR A 45 -0.48 -12.52 6.18
CA TYR A 45 -1.53 -12.26 5.21
C TYR A 45 -1.04 -12.44 3.77
N LEU A 46 0.11 -11.86 3.42
CA LEU A 46 0.63 -11.87 2.05
C LEU A 46 1.14 -13.25 1.61
N THR A 47 1.69 -14.05 2.52
CA THR A 47 2.13 -15.43 2.24
C THR A 47 0.96 -16.41 2.27
N GLY A 48 0.06 -16.28 3.26
CA GLY A 48 -1.11 -17.14 3.42
C GLY A 48 -2.19 -16.95 2.35
N SER A 49 -2.37 -15.73 1.84
CA SER A 49 -3.35 -15.46 0.76
C SER A 49 -2.82 -15.77 -0.65
N PHE A 50 -1.51 -16.01 -0.81
CA PHE A 50 -0.90 -16.20 -2.13
C PHE A 50 -1.49 -17.40 -2.92
N PRO A 51 -1.71 -18.58 -2.31
CA PRO A 51 -2.32 -19.71 -3.02
C PRO A 51 -3.68 -19.41 -3.63
N LEU A 52 -4.46 -18.49 -3.02
CA LEU A 52 -5.79 -18.12 -3.50
C LEU A 52 -5.76 -17.40 -4.87
N ARG A 53 -4.59 -16.94 -5.32
CA ARG A 53 -4.40 -16.35 -6.65
C ARG A 53 -4.42 -17.39 -7.77
N PHE A 54 -4.29 -18.67 -7.46
CA PHE A 54 -4.22 -19.76 -8.45
C PHE A 54 -5.51 -20.60 -8.55
N THR A 55 -6.64 -20.02 -8.13
CA THR A 55 -7.94 -20.71 -8.12
C THR A 55 -8.70 -20.64 -9.44
N ALA A 56 -8.26 -19.81 -10.39
CA ALA A 56 -8.89 -19.65 -11.70
C ALA A 56 -7.84 -19.51 -12.80
N THR A 57 -8.04 -20.19 -13.93
CA THR A 57 -7.10 -20.24 -15.07
C THR A 57 -6.73 -18.85 -15.58
N GLU A 58 -7.69 -17.92 -15.63
CA GLU A 58 -7.46 -16.53 -16.04
C GLU A 58 -6.45 -15.81 -15.13
N ARG A 59 -6.49 -16.07 -13.81
CA ARG A 59 -5.59 -15.45 -12.82
C ARG A 59 -4.19 -16.05 -12.90
N ILE A 60 -4.11 -17.37 -13.15
CA ILE A 60 -2.85 -18.07 -13.37
C ILE A 60 -2.16 -17.49 -14.62
N ALA A 61 -2.88 -17.39 -15.74
CA ALA A 61 -2.33 -16.84 -16.98
C ALA A 61 -1.83 -15.40 -16.80
N ALA A 62 -2.61 -14.54 -16.14
CA ALA A 62 -2.21 -13.17 -15.84
C ALA A 62 -0.93 -13.10 -14.98
N MET A 63 -0.78 -13.98 -13.98
CA MET A 63 0.43 -14.07 -13.17
C MET A 63 1.65 -14.48 -14.00
N LEU A 64 1.53 -15.52 -14.83
CA LEU A 64 2.64 -16.00 -15.66
C LEU A 64 3.09 -14.95 -16.68
N VAL A 65 2.16 -14.25 -17.31
CA VAL A 65 2.47 -13.13 -18.22
C VAL A 65 3.18 -12.00 -17.47
N GLY A 66 2.71 -11.65 -16.27
CA GLY A 66 3.37 -10.65 -15.42
C GLY A 66 4.81 -11.06 -15.06
N MET A 67 5.02 -12.32 -14.66
CA MET A 67 6.34 -12.85 -14.36
C MET A 67 7.30 -12.77 -15.56
N GLN A 68 6.80 -13.07 -16.76
CA GLN A 68 7.60 -12.98 -17.98
C GLN A 68 7.89 -11.53 -18.37
N THR A 69 6.91 -10.63 -18.22
CA THR A 69 7.05 -9.20 -18.56
C THR A 69 8.07 -8.50 -17.68
N GLU A 70 8.14 -8.88 -16.40
CA GLU A 70 9.06 -8.33 -15.40
C GLU A 70 10.35 -9.17 -15.25
N ASP A 71 10.58 -10.17 -16.12
CA ASP A 71 11.75 -11.06 -16.13
C ASP A 71 12.09 -11.69 -14.76
N LEU A 72 11.07 -12.17 -14.04
CA LEU A 72 11.22 -12.63 -12.65
C LEU A 72 11.82 -14.04 -12.51
N GLY A 73 11.93 -14.78 -13.62
CA GLY A 73 12.34 -16.18 -13.62
C GLY A 73 11.21 -17.16 -13.32
N ILE A 74 11.36 -18.41 -13.78
CA ILE A 74 10.35 -19.48 -13.62
C ILE A 74 10.18 -19.94 -12.17
N ASP A 75 11.20 -19.74 -11.34
CA ASP A 75 11.27 -20.12 -9.94
C ASP A 75 10.75 -19.03 -8.99
N TYR A 76 10.25 -17.91 -9.54
CA TYR A 76 9.72 -16.80 -8.74
C TYR A 76 8.60 -17.25 -7.81
N LEU A 77 7.70 -18.14 -8.26
CA LEU A 77 6.58 -18.61 -7.45
C LEU A 77 7.04 -19.36 -6.20
N ASP A 78 8.14 -20.11 -6.31
CA ASP A 78 8.74 -20.86 -5.20
C ASP A 78 9.49 -19.92 -4.25
N LYS A 79 10.18 -18.91 -4.79
CA LYS A 79 11.01 -17.99 -4.03
C LYS A 79 10.25 -16.81 -3.42
N ARG A 80 9.11 -16.41 -3.98
CA ARG A 80 8.40 -15.17 -3.62
C ARG A 80 8.15 -15.03 -2.12
N ASN A 81 7.72 -16.10 -1.45
CA ASN A 81 7.45 -16.05 -0.02
C ASN A 81 8.72 -15.77 0.78
N SER A 82 9.88 -16.32 0.38
CA SER A 82 11.16 -16.00 1.03
C SER A 82 11.53 -14.52 0.90
N TYR A 83 11.19 -13.87 -0.22
CA TYR A 83 11.42 -12.43 -0.40
C TYR A 83 10.55 -11.60 0.53
N ILE A 84 9.29 -12.00 0.75
CA ILE A 84 8.39 -11.33 1.71
C ILE A 84 8.89 -11.53 3.14
N GLU A 85 9.28 -12.75 3.50
CA GLU A 85 9.78 -13.07 4.84
C GLU A 85 11.11 -12.37 5.15
N ALA A 86 11.94 -12.08 4.13
CA ALA A 86 13.19 -11.35 4.29
C ALA A 86 13.02 -9.86 4.62
N VAL A 87 11.84 -9.27 4.41
CA VAL A 87 11.60 -7.85 4.68
C VAL A 87 11.75 -7.53 6.16
N THR A 88 12.56 -6.54 6.48
CA THR A 88 12.79 -6.08 7.87
C THR A 88 12.05 -4.78 8.19
N LEU A 89 11.92 -4.45 9.48
CA LEU A 89 11.43 -3.14 9.92
C LEU A 89 12.31 -2.00 9.39
N ASP A 90 13.61 -2.22 9.28
CA ASP A 90 14.54 -1.20 8.79
C ASP A 90 14.41 -0.96 7.28
N ASP A 91 14.11 -2.01 6.50
CA ASP A 91 13.75 -1.86 5.09
C ASP A 91 12.50 -1.02 4.92
N ILE A 92 11.47 -1.29 5.72
CA ILE A 92 10.21 -0.55 5.68
C ILE A 92 10.46 0.91 6.06
N ARG A 93 11.17 1.18 7.16
CA ARG A 93 11.52 2.54 7.57
C ARG A 93 12.33 3.29 6.51
N ARG A 94 13.31 2.63 5.88
CA ARG A 94 14.14 3.21 4.82
C ARG A 94 13.30 3.58 3.60
N VAL A 95 12.40 2.70 3.17
CA VAL A 95 11.54 2.96 2.01
C VAL A 95 10.45 3.98 2.33
N ALA A 96 9.84 3.91 3.51
CA ALA A 96 8.83 4.86 3.98
C ALA A 96 9.38 6.30 3.98
N ARG A 97 10.58 6.53 4.54
CA ARG A 97 11.23 7.86 4.50
C ARG A 97 11.53 8.37 3.09
N LYS A 98 11.75 7.47 2.14
CA LYS A 98 12.08 7.82 0.74
C LYS A 98 10.83 8.16 -0.08
N LEU A 99 9.66 7.63 0.29
CA LEU A 99 8.47 7.65 -0.57
C LEU A 99 7.27 8.35 0.07
N LEU A 100 7.16 8.35 1.38
CA LEU A 100 6.05 8.96 2.10
C LEU A 100 6.40 10.39 2.49
N HIS A 101 6.14 11.32 1.58
CA HIS A 101 6.23 12.75 1.81
C HIS A 101 4.82 13.31 2.05
N PRO A 102 4.44 13.63 3.30
CA PRO A 102 3.07 14.08 3.61
C PRO A 102 2.68 15.36 2.87
N ASP A 103 3.65 16.21 2.59
CA ASP A 103 3.45 17.50 1.91
C ASP A 103 3.20 17.33 0.40
N ASP A 104 3.60 16.19 -0.19
CA ASP A 104 3.41 15.89 -1.61
C ASP A 104 2.06 15.21 -1.91
N LEU A 105 1.23 14.96 -0.89
CA LEU A 105 -0.09 14.34 -1.04
C LEU A 105 -1.08 15.28 -1.74
N THR A 106 -1.35 14.99 -3.01
CA THR A 106 -2.45 15.61 -3.76
C THR A 106 -3.78 14.97 -3.36
N ILE A 107 -4.74 15.79 -2.93
CA ILE A 107 -6.06 15.34 -2.50
C ILE A 107 -7.12 15.96 -3.40
N VAL A 108 -7.97 15.11 -3.97
CA VAL A 108 -9.14 15.52 -4.74
C VAL A 108 -10.40 15.15 -3.95
N VAL A 109 -11.26 16.12 -3.71
CA VAL A 109 -12.55 15.92 -3.03
C VAL A 109 -13.68 16.18 -4.00
N VAL A 110 -14.61 15.23 -4.10
CA VAL A 110 -15.83 15.36 -4.92
C VAL A 110 -17.04 15.26 -3.99
N GLY A 111 -17.84 16.32 -3.91
CA GLY A 111 -19.01 16.43 -3.03
C GLY A 111 -19.22 17.86 -2.51
N GLU A 112 -19.98 17.99 -1.42
CA GLU A 112 -20.25 19.26 -0.74
C GLU A 112 -19.70 19.22 0.69
N PRO A 113 -18.36 19.13 0.87
CA PRO A 113 -17.77 18.96 2.19
C PRO A 113 -18.04 20.18 3.07
N LYS A 114 -18.31 19.93 4.35
CA LYS A 114 -18.32 20.99 5.37
C LYS A 114 -16.90 21.21 5.86
N ASP A 115 -16.55 22.47 6.12
CA ASP A 115 -15.29 22.88 6.76
C ASP A 115 -14.01 22.49 5.99
N VAL A 116 -14.12 22.22 4.69
CA VAL A 116 -12.98 22.00 3.79
C VAL A 116 -12.97 23.12 2.77
N LYS A 117 -11.85 23.84 2.68
CA LYS A 117 -11.63 24.89 1.68
C LYS A 117 -10.72 24.36 0.57
N PRO A 118 -11.04 24.63 -0.71
CA PRO A 118 -10.11 24.37 -1.79
C PRO A 118 -8.79 25.09 -1.54
N THR A 119 -7.68 24.40 -1.81
CA THR A 119 -6.35 25.02 -1.87
C THR A 119 -6.10 25.40 -3.34
N PRO A 120 -5.54 26.59 -3.64
CA PRO A 120 -5.23 27.01 -5.01
C PRO A 120 -4.33 26.03 -5.76
#